data_AF-A0AAN4WKA7-F1
#
_entry.id   AF-A0AAN4WKA7-F1
#
_cell.length_a   1.000
_cell.length_b   1.000
_cell.length_c   1.000
_cell.angle_alpha   90.00
_cell.angle_beta   90.00
_cell.angle_gamma   90.00
#
_symmetry.space_group_name_H-M   'P 1'
#
loop_
_entity.id
_entity.type
_entity.pdbx_description
1 polymer ?
#
loop_
_entity_poly.entity_id
_entity_poly.type
_entity_poly.pdbx_seq_one_letter_code
_entity_poly.pdbx_strand_id
1 'polypeptide(L)'
;MEKDKINRLIEILNEAKEIIAELEGYATKKEKQAKTIEQILATNIREFGFSTRAMSVLLMAEIKTVKDITKYTKYEIQNLRSCGRVSANEIEAKLNAVGIKLAQEEED
;
A
#
# COMPACT_ATOMS: atom_id res chain seq x y z
N MET A 1 27.83 -2.71 -45.45
CA MET A 1 26.65 -1.81 -45.41
C MET A 1 25.35 -2.55 -45.08
N GLU A 2 24.92 -3.57 -45.86
CA GLU A 2 23.70 -4.36 -45.51
C GLU A 2 23.89 -5.25 -44.29
N LYS A 3 25.03 -5.96 -44.19
CA LYS A 3 25.38 -6.76 -43.01
C LYS A 3 25.43 -5.92 -41.73
N ASP A 4 25.94 -4.70 -41.80
CA ASP A 4 26.02 -3.79 -40.64
C ASP A 4 24.63 -3.37 -40.16
N LYS A 5 23.70 -3.11 -41.11
CA LYS A 5 22.29 -2.84 -40.80
C LYS A 5 21.61 -4.05 -40.17
N ILE A 6 21.87 -5.25 -40.67
CA ILE A 6 21.33 -6.51 -40.13
C ILE A 6 21.84 -6.73 -38.70
N ASN A 7 23.15 -6.58 -38.47
CA ASN A 7 23.74 -6.71 -37.14
C ASN A 7 23.17 -5.68 -36.17
N ARG A 8 23.01 -4.43 -36.62
CA ARG A 8 22.40 -3.38 -35.80
C ARG A 8 20.95 -3.69 -35.44
N LEU A 9 20.18 -4.25 -36.37
CA LEU A 9 18.82 -4.68 -36.09
C LEU A 9 18.79 -5.82 -35.06
N ILE A 10 19.71 -6.78 -35.15
CA ILE A 10 19.81 -7.88 -34.19
C ILE A 10 20.10 -7.36 -32.77
N GLU A 11 21.03 -6.42 -32.63
CA GLU A 11 21.32 -5.78 -31.33
C GLU A 11 20.07 -5.13 -30.72
N ILE A 12 19.38 -4.30 -31.51
CA ILE A 12 18.15 -3.61 -31.06
C ILE A 12 17.07 -4.62 -30.64
N LEU A 13 16.90 -5.70 -31.39
CA LEU A 13 15.90 -6.73 -31.07
C LEU A 13 16.24 -7.49 -29.78
N ASN A 14 17.53 -7.74 -29.52
CA ASN A 14 17.97 -8.38 -28.28
C ASN A 14 17.74 -7.46 -27.07
N GLU A 15 18.13 -6.19 -27.18
CA GLU A 15 17.87 -5.19 -26.12
C GLU A 15 16.37 -5.06 -25.84
N ALA A 16 15.55 -4.96 -26.88
CA ALA A 16 14.10 -4.88 -26.73
C ALA A 16 13.52 -6.11 -26.03
N LYS A 17 14.05 -7.30 -26.33
CA LYS A 17 13.63 -8.56 -25.69
C LYS A 17 13.96 -8.58 -24.20
N GLU A 18 15.15 -8.10 -23.81
CA GLU A 18 15.55 -8.00 -22.39
C GLU A 18 14.63 -7.03 -21.63
N ILE A 19 14.37 -5.85 -22.20
CA ILE A 19 13.47 -4.86 -21.59
C ILE A 19 12.05 -5.42 -21.40
N ILE A 20 11.52 -6.14 -22.40
CA ILE A 20 10.19 -6.75 -22.29
C ILE A 20 10.14 -7.75 -21.12
N ALA A 21 11.14 -8.62 -21.01
CA ALA A 21 11.19 -9.60 -19.92
C ALA A 21 11.26 -8.93 -18.54
N GLU A 22 12.01 -7.83 -18.42
CA GLU A 22 12.03 -7.03 -17.19
C GLU A 22 10.64 -6.45 -16.88
N LEU A 23 9.99 -5.82 -17.86
CA LEU A 23 8.67 -5.20 -17.70
C LEU A 23 7.60 -6.22 -17.27
N GLU A 24 7.60 -7.42 -17.86
CA GLU A 24 6.73 -8.53 -17.45
C GLU A 24 6.96 -8.95 -15.99
N GLY A 25 8.23 -9.00 -15.56
CA GLY A 25 8.62 -9.24 -14.18
C GLY A 25 8.09 -8.16 -13.22
N TYR A 26 8.20 -6.89 -13.60
CA TYR A 26 7.66 -5.77 -12.82
C TYR A 26 6.14 -5.82 -12.71
N ALA A 27 5.42 -6.11 -13.79
CA ALA A 27 3.97 -6.25 -13.80
C ALA A 27 3.52 -7.37 -12.84
N THR A 28 4.14 -8.55 -12.94
CA THR A 28 3.84 -9.70 -12.06
C THR A 28 4.10 -9.37 -10.58
N LYS A 29 5.18 -8.64 -10.28
CA LYS A 29 5.50 -8.22 -8.91
C LYS A 29 4.45 -7.25 -8.36
N LYS A 30 3.99 -6.28 -9.17
CA LYS A 30 2.91 -5.35 -8.80
C LYS A 30 1.59 -6.08 -8.55
N GLU A 31 1.21 -7.04 -9.41
CA GLU A 31 -0.01 -7.84 -9.21
C GLU A 31 0.03 -8.63 -7.91
N LYS A 32 1.16 -9.30 -7.62
CA LYS A 32 1.35 -10.00 -6.34
C LYS A 32 1.25 -9.05 -5.16
N GLN A 33 1.89 -7.88 -5.25
CA GLN A 33 1.81 -6.86 -4.20
C GLN A 33 0.39 -6.35 -4.00
N ALA A 34 -0.35 -6.08 -5.08
CA ALA A 34 -1.75 -5.64 -5.02
C ALA A 34 -2.64 -6.70 -4.35
N LYS A 35 -2.45 -7.97 -4.69
CA LYS A 35 -3.16 -9.09 -4.05
C LYS A 35 -2.87 -9.16 -2.55
N THR A 36 -1.62 -8.94 -2.14
CA THR A 36 -1.24 -8.88 -0.72
C THR A 36 -1.90 -7.69 -0.01
N ILE A 37 -1.94 -6.51 -0.64
CA ILE A 37 -2.59 -5.32 -0.07
C ILE A 37 -4.10 -5.57 0.08
N GLU A 38 -4.76 -6.16 -0.90
CA GLU A 38 -6.19 -6.49 -0.83
C GLU A 38 -6.50 -7.45 0.33
N GLN A 39 -5.66 -8.46 0.54
CA GLN A 39 -5.76 -9.36 1.68
C GLN A 39 -5.61 -8.61 3.01
N ILE A 40 -4.63 -7.70 3.12
CA ILE A 40 -4.42 -6.92 4.33
C ILE A 40 -5.60 -5.98 4.61
N LEU A 41 -6.15 -5.35 3.58
CA LEU A 41 -7.33 -4.47 3.70
C LEU A 41 -8.54 -5.23 4.26
N ALA A 42 -8.69 -6.51 3.92
CA ALA A 42 -9.76 -7.37 4.41
C ALA A 42 -9.56 -7.86 5.86
N THR A 43 -8.35 -7.75 6.42
CA THR A 43 -8.03 -8.23 7.78
C THR A 43 -8.82 -7.49 8.85
N ASN A 44 -9.31 -8.23 9.84
CA ASN A 44 -9.97 -7.65 11.01
C ASN A 44 -8.96 -6.89 11.88
N ILE A 45 -9.35 -5.75 12.46
CA ILE A 45 -8.45 -4.99 13.34
C ILE A 45 -7.94 -5.79 14.54
N ARG A 46 -8.69 -6.82 14.97
CA ARG A 46 -8.32 -7.73 16.07
C ARG A 46 -7.13 -8.62 15.72
N GLU A 47 -6.96 -8.95 14.44
CA GLU A 47 -5.92 -9.86 13.95
C GLU A 47 -4.71 -9.10 13.41
N PHE A 48 -4.87 -7.82 13.09
CA PHE A 48 -3.80 -6.97 12.56
C PHE A 48 -2.72 -6.60 13.60
N GLY A 49 -2.97 -6.87 14.88
CA GLY A 49 -1.98 -6.72 15.95
C GLY A 49 -1.72 -5.28 16.38
N PHE A 50 -2.73 -4.40 16.36
CA PHE A 50 -2.63 -3.07 16.98
C PHE A 50 -2.36 -3.16 18.49
N SER A 51 -1.83 -2.07 19.07
CA SER A 51 -1.73 -1.95 20.53
C SER A 51 -3.13 -2.03 21.16
N THR A 52 -3.24 -2.48 22.42
CA THR A 52 -4.54 -2.55 23.13
C THR A 52 -5.27 -1.21 23.10
N ARG A 53 -4.53 -0.10 23.19
CA ARG A 53 -5.08 1.25 23.12
C ARG A 53 -5.62 1.59 21.73
N ALA A 54 -4.82 1.39 20.68
CA ALA A 54 -5.27 1.62 19.31
C ALA A 54 -6.47 0.72 18.95
N MET A 55 -6.46 -0.55 19.37
CA MET A 55 -7.59 -1.46 19.16
C MET A 55 -8.86 -0.97 19.87
N SER A 56 -8.75 -0.48 21.12
CA SER A 56 -9.89 0.06 21.86
C SER A 56 -10.49 1.29 21.17
N VAL A 57 -9.65 2.20 20.67
CA VAL A 57 -10.07 3.38 19.89
C VAL A 57 -10.86 2.96 18.66
N LEU A 58 -10.28 2.07 17.85
CA LEU A 58 -10.89 1.63 16.59
C LEU A 58 -12.23 0.90 16.84
N LEU A 59 -12.31 0.07 17.88
CA LEU A 59 -13.56 -0.61 18.26
C LEU A 59 -14.64 0.37 18.73
N MET A 60 -14.27 1.40 19.50
CA MET A 60 -15.21 2.44 19.93
C MET A 60 -15.72 3.30 18.77
N ALA A 61 -14.92 3.44 17.71
CA ALA A 61 -15.29 4.09 16.46
C ALA A 61 -16.04 3.17 15.48
N GLU A 62 -16.40 1.95 15.92
CA GLU A 62 -17.07 0.92 15.10
C GLU A 62 -16.30 0.48 13.84
N ILE A 63 -14.99 0.72 13.82
CA ILE A 63 -14.08 0.30 12.75
C ILE A 63 -13.78 -1.19 12.95
N LYS A 64 -14.00 -2.01 11.91
CA LYS A 64 -13.89 -3.48 12.01
C LYS A 64 -12.74 -4.05 11.20
N THR A 65 -12.39 -3.41 10.08
CA THR A 65 -11.37 -3.90 9.14
C THR A 65 -10.28 -2.84 8.90
N VAL A 66 -9.12 -3.26 8.40
CA VAL A 66 -8.06 -2.33 7.99
C VAL A 66 -8.57 -1.37 6.90
N LYS A 67 -9.39 -1.86 5.96
CA LYS A 67 -10.04 -1.04 4.92
C LYS A 67 -10.93 0.07 5.48
N ASP A 68 -11.55 -0.13 6.63
CA ASP A 68 -12.36 0.92 7.24
C ASP A 68 -11.49 2.08 7.75
N ILE A 69 -10.28 1.78 8.25
CA ILE A 69 -9.35 2.80 8.76
C ILE A 69 -8.91 3.74 7.65
N THR A 70 -8.71 3.24 6.42
CA THR A 70 -8.21 4.04 5.28
C THR A 70 -9.19 5.11 4.80
N LYS A 71 -10.43 5.11 5.29
CA LYS A 71 -11.45 6.13 4.97
C LYS A 71 -11.27 7.40 5.80
N TYR A 72 -10.45 7.35 6.84
CA TYR A 72 -10.21 8.46 7.74
C TYR A 72 -8.86 9.09 7.46
N THR A 73 -8.82 10.42 7.58
CA THR A 73 -7.60 11.20 7.65
C THR A 73 -6.93 11.02 9.01
N LYS A 74 -5.65 11.41 9.10
CA LYS A 74 -4.94 11.41 10.37
C LYS A 74 -5.62 12.31 11.40
N TYR A 75 -6.04 13.51 10.99
CA TYR A 75 -6.77 14.44 11.83
C TYR A 75 -8.08 13.84 12.36
N GLU A 76 -8.89 13.18 11.51
CA GLU A 76 -10.13 12.52 11.94
C GLU A 76 -9.85 11.39 12.95
N ILE A 77 -8.85 10.55 12.70
CA ILE A 77 -8.45 9.49 13.64
C ILE A 77 -8.03 10.09 14.99
N GLN A 78 -7.27 11.19 14.97
CA GLN A 78 -6.83 11.87 16.19
C GLN A 78 -8.01 12.38 17.02
N ASN A 79 -9.10 12.80 16.36
CA ASN A 79 -10.32 13.31 16.98
C ASN A 79 -11.33 12.21 17.35
N LEU A 80 -11.07 10.94 17.03
CA LEU A 80 -11.86 9.83 17.55
C LEU A 80 -11.81 9.82 19.08
N ARG A 81 -12.95 9.49 19.69
CA ARG A 81 -13.10 9.41 21.14
C ARG A 81 -11.99 8.55 21.74
N SER A 82 -11.24 9.11 22.69
CA SER A 82 -10.16 8.44 23.42
C SER A 82 -8.89 8.09 22.61
N CYS A 83 -8.72 8.58 21.38
CA CYS A 83 -7.51 8.35 20.57
C CYS A 83 -6.34 9.23 21.01
N GLY A 84 -6.41 10.52 20.66
CA GLY A 84 -5.31 11.47 20.83
C GLY A 84 -4.15 11.23 19.86
N ARG A 85 -3.21 12.18 19.84
CA ARG A 85 -2.11 12.25 18.85
C ARG A 85 -1.23 10.99 18.83
N VAL A 86 -0.93 10.42 20.00
CA VAL A 86 -0.02 9.26 20.11
C VAL A 86 -0.65 8.04 19.44
N SER A 87 -1.90 7.70 19.77
CA SER A 87 -2.58 6.54 19.18
C SER A 87 -2.85 6.72 17.69
N ALA A 88 -3.15 7.94 17.24
CA ALA A 88 -3.29 8.24 15.80
C ALA A 88 -1.98 8.00 15.04
N ASN A 89 -0.85 8.47 15.58
CA ASN A 89 0.48 8.23 15.00
C ASN A 89 0.83 6.73 14.98
N GLU A 90 0.50 5.97 16.04
CA GLU A 90 0.74 4.53 16.09
C GLU A 90 -0.05 3.79 15.01
N ILE A 91 -1.33 4.13 14.84
CA ILE A 91 -2.20 3.54 13.81
C ILE A 91 -1.63 3.83 12.42
N GLU A 92 -1.33 5.10 12.12
CA GLU A 92 -0.76 5.53 10.84
C GLU A 92 0.58 4.83 10.56
N ALA A 93 1.50 4.81 11.54
CA ALA A 93 2.80 4.19 11.37
C ALA A 93 2.69 2.69 11.06
N LYS A 94 1.74 1.99 11.71
CA LYS A 94 1.54 0.57 11.48
C LYS A 94 0.92 0.26 10.12
N LEU A 95 0.02 1.11 9.62
CA LEU A 95 -0.49 1.01 8.24
C LEU A 95 0.62 1.28 7.21
N ASN A 96 1.41 2.32 7.41
CA ASN A 96 2.51 2.68 6.52
C ASN A 96 3.56 1.57 6.41
N ALA A 97 3.82 0.85 7.51
CA ALA A 97 4.75 -0.29 7.53
C ALA A 97 4.34 -1.43 6.58
N VAL A 98 3.05 -1.55 6.25
CA VAL A 98 2.52 -2.54 5.30
C VAL A 98 2.12 -1.92 3.95
N GLY A 99 2.50 -0.67 3.70
CA GLY A 99 2.23 0.03 2.44
C GLY A 99 0.79 0.52 2.28
N ILE A 100 0.03 0.63 3.38
CA ILE A 100 -1.33 1.19 3.39
C ILE A 100 -1.26 2.59 3.98
N LYS A 101 -2.01 3.52 3.39
CA LYS A 101 -2.09 4.91 3.85
C LYS A 101 -3.50 5.25 4.33
N LEU A 102 -3.57 6.23 5.23
CA LEU A 102 -4.80 6.92 5.59
C LEU A 102 -5.29 7.80 4.43
N ALA A 103 -6.52 8.29 4.54
CA ALA A 103 -7.00 9.31 3.62
C ALA A 103 -6.14 10.58 3.74
N GLN A 104 -5.97 11.28 2.62
CA GLN A 104 -5.26 12.57 2.63
C GLN A 104 -6.19 13.65 3.18
N GLU A 105 -5.64 14.57 3.96
CA GLU A 105 -6.35 15.78 4.36
C GLU A 105 -6.62 16.59 3.08
N GLU A 106 -7.87 17.04 2.89
CA GLU A 106 -8.17 17.99 1.81
C GLU A 106 -7.42 19.28 2.15
N GLU A 107 -6.48 19.67 1.29
CA GLU A 107 -5.85 20.98 1.35
C GLU A 107 -6.89 21.99 0.82
N ASP A 108 -7.50 22.77 1.72
CA ASP A 108 -8.33 23.94 1.37
C ASP A 108 -7.50 25.05 0.68
#